data_AF-A0A1F4XG53-F1
#
_entry.id   AF-A0A1F4XG53-F1
#
_cell.length_a   1.000
_cell.length_b   1.000
_cell.length_c   1.000
_cell.angle_alpha   90.00
_cell.angle_beta   90.00
_cell.angle_gamma   90.00
#
_symmetry.space_group_name_H-M   'P 1'
#
loop_
_entity.id
_entity.type
_entity.pdbx_description
1 polymer ?
#
loop_
_entity_poly.entity_id
_entity_poly.type
_entity_poly.pdbx_seq_one_letter_code
_entity_poly.pdbx_strand_id
1 'polypeptide(L)'
;MDQNLSGEFMNTYHFPIIQSLFDDAFQVLANIIGDYHCGDATSDGIINVTDVIYLINYLFKGGSVPSLLQAGDCNCDCKITVSDIIYLVNYLFKGGPKPLC
;
A
#
# COMPACT_ATOMS: atom_id res chain seq x y z
N MET A 1 -4.89 3.19 -15.27
CA MET A 1 -5.72 2.15 -15.92
C MET A 1 -6.87 1.88 -14.98
N ASP A 2 -8.08 2.28 -15.38
CA ASP A 2 -9.27 2.30 -14.54
C ASP A 2 -9.72 0.88 -14.12
N GLN A 3 -9.76 0.63 -12.80
CA GLN A 3 -10.32 -0.61 -12.25
C GLN A 3 -11.86 -0.57 -12.08
N ASN A 4 -12.55 0.48 -12.55
CA ASN A 4 -13.99 0.68 -12.31
C ASN A 4 -14.93 0.10 -13.39
N LEU A 5 -14.41 -0.56 -14.44
CA LEU A 5 -15.25 -1.07 -15.53
C LEU A 5 -16.20 -2.21 -15.09
N SER A 6 -15.88 -2.97 -14.03
CA SER A 6 -16.74 -4.04 -13.51
C SER A 6 -17.94 -3.50 -12.71
N GLY A 7 -17.74 -2.42 -11.93
CA GLY A 7 -18.80 -1.82 -11.13
C GLY A 7 -19.87 -1.11 -11.96
N GLU A 8 -19.48 -0.47 -13.07
CA GLU A 8 -20.44 0.20 -13.97
C GLU A 8 -21.34 -0.79 -14.73
N PHE A 9 -20.80 -1.95 -15.11
CA PHE A 9 -21.55 -2.99 -15.82
C PHE A 9 -22.64 -3.62 -14.94
N MET A 10 -22.30 -3.94 -13.69
CA MET A 10 -23.22 -4.65 -12.78
C MET A 10 -24.34 -3.75 -12.25
N ASN A 11 -24.07 -2.46 -12.04
CA ASN A 11 -25.07 -1.47 -11.62
C ASN A 11 -26.10 -1.16 -12.72
N THR A 12 -25.70 -1.20 -14.00
CA THR A 12 -26.57 -0.89 -15.15
C THR A 12 -27.68 -1.92 -15.34
N TYR A 13 -27.48 -3.19 -14.95
CA TYR A 13 -28.44 -4.28 -15.18
C TYR A 13 -29.17 -4.80 -13.93
N HIS A 14 -29.00 -4.14 -12.78
CA HIS A 14 -29.70 -4.42 -11.51
C HIS A 14 -29.78 -5.91 -11.13
N PHE A 15 -28.61 -6.53 -10.91
CA PHE A 15 -28.48 -7.88 -10.37
C PHE A 15 -27.91 -7.85 -8.95
N PRO A 16 -28.73 -7.55 -7.92
CA PRO A 16 -28.25 -7.29 -6.56
C PRO A 16 -27.51 -8.48 -5.93
N ILE A 17 -27.93 -9.71 -6.26
CA ILE A 17 -27.28 -10.93 -5.75
C ILE A 17 -25.91 -11.13 -6.39
N ILE A 18 -25.77 -10.87 -7.69
CA ILE A 18 -24.48 -11.07 -8.39
C ILE A 18 -23.50 -9.95 -8.05
N GLN A 19 -23.98 -8.74 -7.74
CA GLN A 19 -23.14 -7.66 -7.21
C GLN A 19 -22.54 -8.04 -5.85
N SER A 20 -23.37 -8.50 -4.89
CA SER A 20 -22.89 -8.94 -3.57
C SER A 20 -21.88 -10.09 -3.68
N LEU A 21 -22.17 -11.09 -4.51
CA LEU A 21 -21.24 -12.21 -4.73
C LEU A 21 -19.92 -11.78 -5.38
N PHE A 22 -19.96 -10.79 -6.27
CA PHE A 22 -18.76 -10.22 -6.88
C PHE A 22 -17.94 -9.42 -5.87
N ASP A 23 -18.59 -8.58 -5.06
CA ASP A 23 -17.92 -7.79 -4.03
C ASP A 23 -17.28 -8.70 -2.98
N ASP A 24 -17.98 -9.74 -2.52
CA ASP A 24 -17.44 -10.72 -1.57
C ASP A 24 -16.26 -11.49 -2.16
N ALA A 25 -16.37 -11.97 -3.41
CA ALA A 25 -15.28 -12.68 -4.09
C ALA A 25 -14.08 -11.78 -4.39
N PHE A 26 -14.33 -10.51 -4.77
CA PHE A 26 -13.30 -9.52 -4.99
C PHE A 26 -12.58 -9.18 -3.69
N GLN A 27 -13.31 -9.06 -2.57
CA GLN A 27 -12.71 -8.84 -1.26
C GLN A 27 -11.91 -10.05 -0.78
N VAL A 28 -12.40 -11.28 -0.98
CA VAL A 28 -11.63 -12.50 -0.69
C VAL A 28 -10.36 -12.55 -1.53
N LEU A 29 -10.44 -12.23 -2.83
CA LEU A 29 -9.27 -12.19 -3.71
C LEU A 29 -8.28 -11.07 -3.33
N ALA A 30 -8.76 -9.87 -3.01
CA ALA A 30 -7.96 -8.73 -2.53
C ALA A 30 -7.20 -9.07 -1.25
N ASN A 31 -7.84 -9.77 -0.32
CA ASN A 31 -7.21 -10.24 0.91
C ASN A 31 -6.19 -11.36 0.67
N ILE A 32 -6.37 -12.19 -0.38
CA ILE A 32 -5.42 -13.26 -0.74
C ILE A 32 -4.18 -12.70 -1.46
N ILE A 33 -4.33 -11.61 -2.23
CA ILE A 33 -3.20 -10.96 -2.93
C ILE A 33 -2.42 -9.99 -2.05
N GLY A 34 -2.89 -9.72 -0.82
CA GLY A 34 -2.28 -8.78 0.11
C GLY A 34 -2.46 -7.35 -0.38
N ASP A 35 -3.30 -6.56 0.29
CA ASP A 35 -3.41 -5.14 0.02
C ASP A 35 -2.09 -4.48 0.46
N TYR A 36 -1.17 -4.35 -0.50
CA TYR A 36 0.14 -3.78 -0.26
C TYR A 36 0.03 -2.27 -0.47
N HIS A 37 0.27 -1.51 0.60
CA HIS A 37 0.28 -0.05 0.55
C HIS A 37 1.71 0.49 0.45
N CYS A 38 1.96 1.34 -0.55
CA CYS A 38 3.24 2.02 -0.67
C CYS A 38 3.53 2.84 0.60
N GLY A 39 4.69 2.60 1.22
CA GLY A 39 5.08 3.23 2.49
C GLY A 39 4.61 2.53 3.77
N ASP A 40 3.87 1.41 3.68
CA ASP A 40 3.52 0.54 4.82
C ASP A 40 4.60 -0.53 5.02
N ALA A 41 5.72 -0.11 5.59
CA ALA A 41 6.88 -0.96 5.83
C ALA A 41 6.62 -2.00 6.93
N THR A 42 5.64 -1.78 7.82
CA THR A 42 5.22 -2.76 8.84
C THR A 42 4.23 -3.80 8.32
N SER A 43 3.61 -3.56 7.16
CA SER A 43 2.54 -4.39 6.58
C SER A 43 1.32 -4.51 7.50
N ASP A 44 1.00 -3.43 8.22
CA ASP A 44 -0.15 -3.37 9.13
C ASP A 44 -1.39 -2.70 8.51
N GLY A 45 -1.28 -2.25 7.26
CA GLY A 45 -2.34 -1.57 6.51
C GLY A 45 -2.39 -0.06 6.75
N ILE A 46 -1.51 0.51 7.59
CA ILE A 46 -1.62 1.90 8.05
C ILE A 46 -0.28 2.63 7.88
N ILE A 47 -0.21 3.51 6.87
CA ILE A 47 0.96 4.37 6.67
C ILE A 47 1.06 5.42 7.79
N ASN A 48 2.00 5.25 8.71
CA ASN A 48 2.20 6.12 9.85
C ASN A 48 3.67 6.18 10.33
N VAL A 49 3.92 6.72 11.52
CA VAL A 49 5.27 6.88 12.08
C VAL A 49 5.96 5.54 12.39
N THR A 50 5.21 4.46 12.59
CA THR A 50 5.78 3.12 12.83
C THR A 50 6.56 2.62 11.62
N ASP A 51 6.12 2.94 10.40
CA ASP A 51 6.82 2.61 9.16
C ASP A 51 8.18 3.32 9.06
N VAL A 52 8.19 4.60 9.43
CA VAL A 52 9.44 5.39 9.49
C VAL A 52 10.42 4.76 10.47
N ILE A 53 9.95 4.37 11.66
CA ILE A 53 10.78 3.71 12.67
C ILE A 53 11.27 2.34 12.16
N TYR A 54 10.42 1.60 11.46
CA TYR A 54 10.77 0.31 10.86
C TYR A 54 11.93 0.46 9.88
N LEU A 55 11.84 1.41 8.93
CA LEU A 55 12.90 1.67 7.95
C LEU A 55 14.21 2.13 8.62
N ILE A 56 14.14 2.93 9.68
CA ILE A 56 15.32 3.31 10.47
C ILE A 56 15.98 2.07 11.09
N ASN A 57 15.18 1.17 11.66
CA ASN A 57 15.71 -0.04 12.28
C ASN A 57 16.34 -0.97 11.24
N TYR A 58 15.70 -1.14 10.09
CA TYR A 58 16.24 -1.90 8.95
C TYR A 58 17.59 -1.34 8.49
N LEU A 59 17.67 -0.04 8.21
CA LEU A 59 18.87 0.58 7.64
C LEU A 59 20.04 0.71 8.63
N PHE A 60 19.77 0.93 9.92
CA PHE A 60 20.80 1.34 10.87
C PHE A 60 20.98 0.44 12.09
N LYS A 61 20.05 -0.48 12.35
CA LYS A 61 20.07 -1.30 13.57
C LYS A 61 20.01 -2.81 13.30
N GLY A 62 20.15 -3.22 12.04
CA GLY A 62 20.06 -4.63 11.64
C GLY A 62 18.66 -5.21 11.83
N GLY A 63 17.62 -4.37 11.71
CA GLY A 63 16.23 -4.81 11.69
C GLY A 63 15.92 -5.65 10.44
N SER A 64 14.78 -6.33 10.46
CA SER A 64 14.31 -7.14 9.34
C SER A 64 14.07 -6.30 8.09
N VAL A 65 14.30 -6.90 6.92
CA VAL A 65 13.87 -6.34 5.65
C VAL A 65 12.34 -6.28 5.58
N PRO A 66 11.74 -5.21 5.00
CA PRO A 66 10.31 -5.18 4.75
C PRO A 66 9.85 -6.42 3.98
N SER A 67 8.66 -6.91 4.30
CA SER A 67 8.05 -8.09 3.66
C SER A 67 7.99 -7.94 2.13
N LEU A 68 7.73 -6.72 1.67
CA LEU A 68 7.75 -6.28 0.29
C LEU A 68 8.75 -5.14 0.17
N LEU A 69 9.75 -5.29 -0.70
CA LEU A 69 10.78 -4.26 -0.89
C LEU A 69 10.19 -2.94 -1.37
N GLN A 70 9.16 -3.01 -2.21
CA GLN A 70 8.43 -1.84 -2.65
C GLN A 70 7.87 -1.04 -1.47
N ALA A 71 7.50 -1.69 -0.35
CA ALA A 71 6.92 -1.03 0.83
C ALA A 71 7.86 -0.03 1.47
N GLY A 72 9.16 -0.34 1.42
CA GLY A 72 10.20 0.53 1.94
C GLY A 72 10.80 1.48 0.91
N ASP A 73 10.49 1.32 -0.38
CA ASP A 73 10.95 2.17 -1.49
C ASP A 73 9.90 3.27 -1.76
N CYS A 74 9.82 4.22 -0.83
CA CYS A 74 8.80 5.26 -0.83
C CYS A 74 8.96 6.25 -1.99
N ASN A 75 10.17 6.36 -2.55
CA ASN A 75 10.47 7.26 -3.66
C ASN A 75 10.50 6.57 -5.04
N CYS A 76 10.26 5.25 -5.10
CA CYS A 76 10.29 4.42 -6.31
C CYS A 76 11.62 4.42 -7.08
N ASP A 77 12.76 4.55 -6.38
CA ASP A 77 14.07 4.51 -7.02
C ASP A 77 14.71 3.11 -7.07
N CYS A 78 13.92 2.09 -6.69
CA CYS A 78 14.29 0.68 -6.57
C CYS A 78 15.31 0.40 -5.47
N LYS A 79 15.50 1.30 -4.51
CA LYS A 79 16.42 1.13 -3.40
C LYS A 79 15.76 1.62 -2.11
N ILE A 80 15.95 0.85 -1.04
CA ILE A 80 15.54 1.28 0.30
C ILE A 80 16.72 2.01 0.92
N THR A 81 16.60 3.32 1.09
CA THR A 81 17.65 4.21 1.59
C THR A 81 17.09 5.26 2.54
N VAL A 82 17.96 6.16 3.01
CA VAL A 82 17.56 7.31 3.84
C VAL A 82 16.60 8.24 3.07
N SER A 83 16.68 8.27 1.75
CA SER A 83 15.78 9.08 0.92
C SER A 83 14.32 8.68 1.12
N ASP A 84 14.04 7.39 1.30
CA ASP A 84 12.69 6.85 1.53
C ASP A 84 12.14 7.27 2.88
N ILE A 85 12.97 7.24 3.92
CA ILE A 85 12.62 7.77 5.25
C ILE A 85 12.25 9.25 5.13
N ILE A 86 13.06 10.05 4.44
CA ILE A 86 12.80 11.49 4.27
C ILE A 86 11.51 11.70 3.47
N TYR A 87 11.29 10.92 2.43
CA TYR A 87 10.08 10.96 1.61
C TYR A 87 8.83 10.71 2.46
N LEU A 88 8.84 9.61 3.24
CA LEU A 88 7.73 9.21 4.09
C LEU A 88 7.43 10.24 5.19
N VAL A 89 8.48 10.81 5.80
CA VAL A 89 8.33 11.91 6.77
C VAL A 89 7.72 13.16 6.12
N ASN A 90 8.13 13.50 4.90
CA ASN A 90 7.56 14.65 4.19
C ASN A 90 6.08 14.42 3.85
N TYR A 91 5.70 13.22 3.44
CA TYR A 91 4.30 12.83 3.25
C TYR A 91 3.48 12.99 4.54
N LEU A 92 3.93 12.37 5.64
CA LEU A 92 3.18 12.33 6.90
C LEU A 92 3.03 13.68 7.58
N PHE A 93 4.05 14.55 7.50
CA PHE A 93 4.13 15.74 8.36
C PHE A 93 4.25 17.07 7.62
N LYS A 94 4.50 17.06 6.30
CA LYS A 94 4.77 18.28 5.52
C LYS A 94 3.90 18.43 4.28
N GLY A 95 2.88 17.58 4.12
CA GLY A 95 2.00 17.61 2.95
C GLY A 95 2.73 17.22 1.65
N GLY A 96 3.76 16.39 1.76
CA GLY A 96 4.45 15.81 0.60
C GLY A 96 3.56 14.86 -0.19
N PRO A 97 4.01 14.43 -1.39
CA PRO A 97 3.29 13.45 -2.20
C PRO A 97 3.15 12.11 -1.47
N LYS A 98 2.04 11.40 -1.76
CA LYS A 98 1.84 10.02 -1.27
C LYS A 98 2.94 9.11 -1.84
N PRO A 99 3.50 8.17 -1.05
CA PRO A 99 4.44 7.17 -1.56
C PRO A 99 3.84 6.41 -2.74
N LEU A 100 4.70 6.11 -3.70
CA LEU A 100 4.33 5.38 -4.91
C LEU A 100 4.97 3.99 -4.87
N CYS A 101 4.34 3.11 -5.61
CA CYS A 101 4.69 1.76 -6.00
C CYS A 101 3.72 1.39 -7.16
#